data_AF-A0A2G2YNP6-F1
#
_entry.id   AF-A0A2G2YNP6-F1
#
_cell.length_a   1.000
_cell.length_b   1.000
_cell.length_c   1.000
_cell.angle_alpha   90.00
_cell.angle_beta   90.00
_cell.angle_gamma   90.00
#
_symmetry.space_group_name_H-M   'P 1'
#
loop_
_entity.id
_entity.type
_entity.pdbx_description
1 polymer ?
#
loop_
_entity_poly.entity_id
_entity_poly.type
_entity_poly.pdbx_seq_one_letter_code
_entity_poly.pdbx_strand_id
1 'polypeptide(L)'
;MQSEGANFLRKLPNASQKLKIFRTNSENLESFLRAIEGCNGVIIRHSVDFEDENDDNTKIQRAITAILGVLKACFDSKTIKRVIYTSSDGAIGYVTEGQDVIVDENS
;
A
#
# COMPACT_ATOMS: atom_id res chain seq x y z
N MET A 1 7.32 8.85 18.37
CA MET A 1 8.70 8.43 18.07
C MET A 1 8.89 8.48 16.56
N GLN A 2 9.91 9.17 16.01
CA GLN A 2 10.15 9.15 14.56
C GLN A 2 10.79 7.81 14.20
N SER A 3 10.21 7.05 13.27
CA SER A 3 10.71 5.72 12.89
C SER A 3 12.07 5.83 12.19
N GLU A 4 12.94 4.85 12.42
CA GLU A 4 14.29 4.79 11.87
C GLU A 4 14.30 4.86 10.33
N GLY A 5 13.32 4.24 9.69
CA GLY A 5 13.11 4.32 8.24
C GLY A 5 12.85 5.74 7.72
N ALA A 6 12.11 6.57 8.45
CA ALA A 6 11.87 7.96 8.03
C ALA A 6 13.16 8.79 8.05
N ASN A 7 14.07 8.51 8.99
CA ASN A 7 15.37 9.16 9.05
C ASN A 7 16.27 8.73 7.89
N PHE A 8 16.21 7.46 7.48
CA PHE A 8 16.93 6.98 6.30
C PHE A 8 16.46 7.71 5.03
N LEU A 9 15.15 7.80 4.80
CA LEU A 9 14.60 8.47 3.60
C LEU A 9 15.01 9.94 3.49
N ARG A 10 15.14 10.64 4.62
CA ARG A 10 15.60 12.05 4.63
C ARG A 10 17.06 12.22 4.26
N LYS A 11 17.89 11.17 4.37
CA LYS A 11 19.31 11.21 3.98
C LYS A 11 19.52 10.98 2.47
N LEU A 12 18.47 10.62 1.72
CA LEU A 12 18.57 10.41 0.28
C LEU A 12 18.91 11.73 -0.45
N PRO A 13 19.64 11.67 -1.58
CA PRO A 13 19.93 12.85 -2.39
C PRO A 13 18.66 13.61 -2.76
N ASN A 14 18.66 14.93 -2.58
CA ASN A 14 17.53 15.84 -2.85
C ASN A 14 16.24 15.59 -2.03
N ALA A 15 16.29 14.80 -0.95
CA ALA A 15 15.12 14.54 -0.12
C ALA A 15 14.50 15.83 0.43
N SER A 16 15.29 16.81 0.86
CA SER A 16 14.79 18.09 1.36
C SER A 16 13.96 18.88 0.33
N GLN A 17 14.18 18.66 -0.96
CA GLN A 17 13.47 19.35 -2.05
C GLN A 17 12.30 18.53 -2.62
N LYS A 18 12.44 17.20 -2.65
CA LYS A 18 11.51 16.30 -3.38
C LYS A 18 10.69 15.37 -2.49
N LEU A 19 11.06 15.20 -1.21
CA LEU A 19 10.40 14.28 -0.30
C LEU A 19 9.56 15.05 0.73
N LYS A 20 8.26 14.76 0.76
CA LYS A 20 7.36 15.15 1.86
C LYS A 20 6.91 13.89 2.57
N ILE A 21 7.12 13.85 3.89
CA ILE A 21 6.71 12.72 4.73
C ILE A 21 5.46 13.11 5.49
N PHE A 22 4.39 12.35 5.29
CA PHE A 22 3.14 12.50 6.01
C PHE A 22 3.02 11.37 7.04
N ARG A 23 2.52 11.70 8.22
CA ARG A 23 2.14 10.68 9.20
C ARG A 23 0.71 10.27 8.93
N THR A 24 0.51 8.97 8.77
CA THR A 24 -0.80 8.37 8.56
C THR A 24 -1.20 7.59 9.81
N ASN A 25 -2.50 7.47 10.02
CA ASN A 25 -3.08 6.58 11.01
C ASN A 25 -3.98 5.60 10.26
N SER A 26 -3.77 4.30 10.44
CA SER A 26 -4.55 3.23 9.81
C SER A 26 -6.04 3.29 10.16
N GLU A 27 -6.40 3.89 11.30
CA GLU A 27 -7.79 4.06 11.74
C GLU A 27 -8.42 5.36 11.22
N ASN A 28 -7.61 6.32 10.75
CA ASN A 28 -8.11 7.60 10.25
C ASN A 28 -7.78 7.77 8.77
N LEU A 29 -8.77 7.53 7.92
CA LEU A 29 -8.63 7.63 6.48
C LEU A 29 -8.28 9.06 5.99
N GLU A 30 -8.74 10.10 6.69
CA GLU A 30 -8.43 11.49 6.34
C GLU A 30 -6.93 11.80 6.44
N SER A 31 -6.20 11.04 7.25
CA SER A 31 -4.75 11.18 7.37
C SER A 31 -4.00 10.90 6.06
N PHE A 32 -4.61 10.13 5.14
CA PHE A 32 -4.06 9.84 3.82
C PHE A 32 -4.40 10.92 2.79
N LEU A 33 -5.49 11.67 2.96
CA LEU A 33 -5.93 12.69 2.00
C LEU A 33 -4.84 13.74 1.75
N ARG A 34 -4.16 14.17 2.82
CA ARG A 34 -3.06 15.16 2.75
C ARG A 34 -1.88 14.68 1.90
N ALA A 35 -1.66 13.38 1.82
CA ALA A 35 -0.60 12.79 1.02
C ALA A 35 -1.01 12.60 -0.46
N ILE A 36 -2.31 12.53 -0.74
CA ILE A 36 -2.88 12.28 -2.07
C ILE A 36 -3.23 13.59 -2.80
N GLU A 37 -3.54 14.65 -2.05
CA GLU A 37 -3.97 15.95 -2.56
C GLU A 37 -2.96 16.51 -3.59
N GLY A 38 -3.45 16.79 -4.80
CA GLY A 38 -2.64 17.35 -5.89
C GLY A 38 -1.74 16.33 -6.62
N CYS A 39 -1.71 15.07 -6.19
CA CYS A 39 -0.99 14.03 -6.93
C CYS A 39 -1.69 13.69 -8.25
N ASN A 40 -0.92 13.23 -9.24
CA ASN A 40 -1.44 12.67 -10.49
C ASN A 40 -1.48 11.14 -10.50
N GLY A 41 -0.74 10.49 -9.60
CA GLY A 41 -0.75 9.05 -9.46
C GLY A 41 -0.32 8.64 -8.06
N VAL A 42 -0.75 7.46 -7.64
CA VAL A 42 -0.47 6.89 -6.33
C VAL A 42 0.04 5.46 -6.50
N ILE A 43 1.13 5.13 -5.82
CA ILE A 43 1.63 3.76 -5.68
C ILE A 43 1.28 3.29 -4.27
N ILE A 44 0.48 2.24 -4.18
CA ILE A 44 0.05 1.64 -2.92
C ILE A 44 0.90 0.40 -2.69
N ARG A 45 1.56 0.35 -1.53
CA ARG A 45 2.25 -0.85 -1.04
C ARG A 45 1.54 -1.33 0.21
N HIS A 46 1.10 -2.58 0.20
CA HIS A 46 0.62 -3.25 1.40
C HIS A 46 1.79 -3.94 2.11
N SER A 47 1.87 -3.82 3.43
CA SER A 47 2.79 -4.61 4.26
C SER A 47 1.94 -5.58 5.06
N VAL A 48 2.24 -6.86 4.93
CA VAL A 48 1.67 -7.89 5.79
C VAL A 48 2.48 -7.92 7.07
N ASP A 49 1.80 -7.89 8.21
CA ASP A 49 2.41 -8.17 9.50
C ASP A 49 2.28 -9.66 9.77
N PHE A 50 3.38 -10.39 9.62
CA PHE A 50 3.41 -11.84 9.80
C PHE A 50 3.39 -12.26 11.28
N GLU A 51 3.66 -11.33 12.20
CA GLU A 51 3.64 -11.57 13.64
C GLU A 51 2.28 -11.21 14.26
N ASP A 52 1.35 -10.69 13.46
CA ASP A 52 0.00 -10.38 13.93
C ASP A 52 -0.71 -11.67 14.39
N GLU A 53 -1.11 -11.72 15.66
CA GLU A 53 -1.76 -12.88 16.29
C GLU A 53 -3.29 -12.90 16.12
N ASN A 54 -3.89 -11.87 15.50
CA ASN A 54 -5.32 -11.86 15.22
C ASN A 54 -5.72 -13.01 14.27
N ASP A 55 -6.99 -13.37 14.28
CA ASP A 55 -7.50 -14.36 13.34
C ASP A 55 -7.45 -13.86 11.89
N ASP A 56 -7.42 -14.80 10.94
CA ASP A 56 -7.28 -14.51 9.52
C ASP A 56 -8.40 -13.62 8.99
N ASN A 57 -9.65 -13.79 9.44
CA ASN A 57 -10.74 -12.96 8.98
C ASN A 57 -10.54 -11.50 9.41
N THR A 58 -10.13 -11.27 10.65
CA THR A 58 -9.81 -9.92 11.15
C THR A 58 -8.69 -9.27 10.33
N LYS A 59 -7.62 -10.02 10.05
CA LYS A 59 -6.50 -9.54 9.22
C LYS A 59 -6.95 -9.19 7.80
N ILE A 60 -7.72 -10.06 7.17
CA ILE A 60 -8.26 -9.88 5.81
C ILE A 60 -9.18 -8.65 5.77
N GLN A 61 -10.12 -8.53 6.70
CA GLN A 61 -11.04 -7.40 6.76
C GLN A 61 -10.30 -6.08 6.97
N ARG A 62 -9.27 -6.06 7.83
CA ARG A 62 -8.42 -4.87 8.03
C ARG A 62 -7.69 -4.47 6.76
N ALA A 63 -7.10 -5.44 6.05
CA ALA A 63 -6.39 -5.19 4.79
C ALA A 63 -7.32 -4.65 3.69
N ILE A 64 -8.50 -5.27 3.51
CA ILE A 64 -9.52 -4.84 2.55
C ILE A 64 -9.99 -3.42 2.88
N THR A 65 -10.34 -3.17 4.15
CA THR A 65 -10.84 -1.85 4.60
C THR A 65 -9.80 -0.75 4.36
N ALA A 66 -8.53 -1.01 4.67
CA ALA A 66 -7.45 -0.05 4.46
C ALA A 66 -7.27 0.31 2.98
N ILE A 67 -7.22 -0.69 2.10
CA ILE A 67 -7.04 -0.47 0.65
C ILE A 67 -8.25 0.26 0.06
N LEU A 68 -9.49 -0.16 0.39
CA LEU A 68 -10.70 0.49 -0.09
C LEU A 68 -10.76 1.96 0.36
N GLY A 69 -10.33 2.24 1.59
CA GLY A 69 -10.22 3.61 2.08
C GLY A 69 -9.29 4.45 1.20
N VAL A 70 -8.06 3.99 0.96
CA VAL A 70 -7.08 4.71 0.13
C VAL A 70 -7.58 4.91 -1.30
N LEU A 71 -8.21 3.89 -1.89
CA LEU A 71 -8.80 3.98 -3.23
C LEU A 71 -9.94 5.01 -3.29
N LYS A 72 -10.79 5.05 -2.26
CA LYS A 72 -11.85 6.06 -2.16
C LYS A 72 -11.27 7.48 -2.06
N ALA A 73 -10.24 7.67 -1.23
CA ALA A 73 -9.52 8.95 -1.15
C ALA A 73 -8.91 9.37 -2.49
N CYS A 74 -8.32 8.43 -3.24
CA CYS A 74 -7.80 8.69 -4.58
C CYS A 74 -8.92 9.11 -5.56
N PHE A 75 -10.07 8.43 -5.49
CA PHE A 75 -11.24 8.74 -6.32
C PHE A 75 -11.84 10.12 -6.01
N ASP A 76 -11.85 10.51 -4.74
CA ASP A 76 -12.40 11.78 -4.28
C ASP A 76 -11.48 12.96 -4.61
N SER A 77 -10.16 12.75 -4.70
CA SER A 77 -9.17 13.79 -5.04
C SER A 77 -9.33 14.40 -6.44
N LYS A 78 -10.01 13.72 -7.39
CA LYS A 78 -10.21 14.11 -8.81
C LYS A 78 -8.95 14.41 -9.65
N THR A 79 -7.76 14.53 -9.05
CA THR A 79 -6.48 14.79 -9.72
C THR A 79 -5.73 13.52 -10.12
N ILE A 80 -6.07 12.39 -9.49
CA ILE A 80 -5.45 11.09 -9.71
C ILE A 80 -5.87 10.52 -11.06
N LYS A 81 -4.89 10.16 -11.88
CA LYS A 81 -5.05 9.56 -13.20
C LYS A 81 -4.75 8.06 -13.21
N ARG A 82 -3.93 7.58 -12.28
CA ARG A 82 -3.53 6.18 -12.18
C ARG A 82 -3.23 5.79 -10.74
N VAL A 83 -3.72 4.63 -10.34
CA VAL A 83 -3.32 3.95 -9.11
C VAL A 83 -2.56 2.69 -9.49
N ILE A 84 -1.41 2.47 -8.86
CA ILE A 84 -0.62 1.24 -8.99
C ILE A 84 -0.66 0.55 -7.64
N TYR A 85 -1.26 -0.63 -7.57
CA TYR A 85 -1.30 -1.45 -6.37
C TYR A 85 -0.26 -2.55 -6.46
N THR A 86 0.59 -2.65 -5.44
CA THR A 86 1.57 -3.74 -5.33
C THR A 86 0.88 -4.93 -4.67
N SER A 87 0.48 -5.91 -5.48
CA SER A 87 -0.06 -7.19 -5.00
C SER A 87 1.08 -8.12 -4.53
N SER A 88 0.75 -9.38 -4.25
CA SER A 88 1.71 -10.45 -3.99
C SER A 88 1.38 -11.70 -4.80
N ASP A 89 2.38 -12.57 -4.97
CA ASP A 89 2.24 -13.88 -5.62
C ASP A 89 1.20 -14.76 -4.88
N GLY A 90 0.98 -14.51 -3.59
CA GLY A 90 -0.08 -15.15 -2.82
C GLY A 90 -1.50 -14.90 -3.35
N ALA A 91 -1.72 -13.86 -4.17
CA ALA A 91 -3.02 -13.56 -4.76
C ALA A 91 -3.36 -14.45 -5.97
N ILE A 92 -2.35 -15.02 -6.64
CA ILE A 92 -2.53 -15.95 -7.77
C ILE A 92 -2.48 -17.42 -7.33
N GLY A 93 -2.02 -17.68 -6.09
CA GLY A 93 -1.99 -19.00 -5.48
C GLY A 93 -0.66 -19.73 -5.69
N TYR A 94 -0.35 -20.66 -4.78
CA TYR A 94 0.79 -21.57 -4.93
C TYR A 94 0.32 -22.82 -5.71
N VAL A 95 0.97 -23.15 -6.83
CA VAL A 95 0.74 -24.40 -7.55
C VAL A 95 1.12 -25.57 -6.62
N THR A 96 0.17 -26.42 -6.27
CA THR A 96 0.43 -27.66 -5.54
C THR A 96 0.53 -28.84 -6.52
N GLU A 97 1.37 -29.83 -6.19
CA GLU A 97 1.66 -30.98 -7.06
C GLU A 97 0.36 -31.66 -7.58
N GLY A 98 0.22 -31.77 -8.90
CA GLY A 98 -0.94 -32.38 -9.57
C GLY A 98 -1.74 -31.45 -10.50
N GLN A 99 -1.36 -30.18 -10.62
CA GLN A 99 -1.97 -29.23 -11.56
C GLN A 99 -1.02 -28.91 -12.73
N ASP A 100 -1.33 -29.39 -13.94
CA ASP A 100 -0.74 -28.91 -15.20
C ASP A 100 -1.35 -27.55 -15.55
N VAL A 101 -0.88 -26.47 -14.91
CA VAL A 101 -1.33 -25.11 -15.24
C VAL A 101 -0.12 -24.20 -15.42
N ILE A 102 -0.01 -23.62 -16.62
CA ILE A 102 0.96 -22.56 -16.89
C ILE A 102 0.50 -21.30 -16.15
N VAL A 103 1.32 -20.84 -15.22
CA VAL A 103 1.18 -19.56 -14.52
C VAL A 103 2.37 -18.70 -14.97
N ASP A 104 2.08 -17.68 -15.79
CA ASP A 104 3.07 -16.76 -16.33
C ASP A 104 2.87 -15.36 -15.73
N GLU A 105 3.90 -14.83 -15.06
CA GLU A 105 3.93 -13.48 -14.49
C GLU A 105 4.41 -12.43 -15.50
N ASN A 106 4.84 -12.88 -16.68
CA ASN A 106 5.75 -12.16 -17.55
C ASN A 106 5.63 -12.63 -19.01
N SER A 107 4.46 -12.43 -19.65
CA SER A 107 4.38 -12.60 -21.11
C SER A 107 5.05 -11.45 -21.86
#